data_AF-A0A946PMA7-F1
#
_entry.id   AF-A0A946PMA7-F1
#
_cell.length_a   1.000
_cell.length_b   1.000
_cell.length_c   1.000
_cell.angle_alpha   90.00
_cell.angle_beta   90.00
_cell.angle_gamma   90.00
#
_symmetry.space_group_name_H-M   'P 1'
#
loop_
_entity.id
_entity.type
_entity.pdbx_description
1 polymer ?
#
loop_
_entity_poly.entity_id
_entity_poly.type
_entity_poly.pdbx_seq_one_letter_code
_entity_poly.pdbx_strand_id
1 'polypeptide(L)'
;MKKKVKIEIHSDFIQISFNDVLKKHTVICEFVSLNVYQLVLNKITVINTKNTHANISSTELRKINIHTLIKRSIKLINAYIGLDKKSVQNKINFTYQPDLNYRKLLTEVHKNTNKTDRNTFLAKFSYVYIQTCLSYETNITTVLAKKTGYSKSYIKNIIKEAFQKGYLKSSSKGISGGHLSNKTINCLKQ
;
A
#
# COMPACT_ATOMS: atom_id res chain seq x y z
N MET A 1 22.25 -10.80 -17.65
CA MET A 1 21.98 -10.46 -16.23
C MET A 1 20.50 -10.69 -15.90
N LYS A 2 20.18 -11.43 -14.84
CA LYS A 2 18.78 -11.57 -14.37
C LYS A 2 18.33 -10.23 -13.75
N LYS A 3 17.17 -9.70 -14.14
CA LYS A 3 16.63 -8.45 -13.55
C LYS A 3 16.49 -8.61 -12.03
N LYS A 4 16.86 -7.58 -11.26
CA LYS A 4 16.73 -7.61 -9.79
C LYS A 4 15.26 -7.78 -9.36
N VAL A 5 14.36 -7.09 -10.06
CA VAL A 5 12.92 -7.14 -9.85
C VAL A 5 12.22 -7.42 -11.18
N LYS A 6 11.18 -8.26 -11.17
CA LYS A 6 10.27 -8.51 -12.30
C LYS A 6 8.84 -8.29 -11.83
N ILE A 7 8.02 -7.60 -12.63
CA ILE A 7 6.59 -7.43 -12.39
C ILE A 7 5.86 -8.10 -13.56
N GLU A 8 4.86 -8.91 -13.23
CA GLU A 8 4.00 -9.61 -14.19
C GLU A 8 2.54 -9.32 -13.82
N ILE A 9 1.76 -8.95 -14.84
CA ILE A 9 0.34 -8.63 -14.68
C ILE A 9 -0.46 -9.83 -15.14
N HIS A 10 -1.24 -10.41 -14.23
CA HIS A 10 -2.20 -11.46 -14.51
C HIS A 10 -3.62 -10.91 -14.36
N SER A 11 -4.61 -11.64 -14.87
CA SER A 11 -6.02 -11.26 -14.78
C SER A 11 -6.46 -10.94 -13.35
N ASP A 12 -6.13 -11.83 -12.41
CA ASP A 12 -6.73 -11.79 -11.07
C ASP A 12 -5.75 -11.29 -9.99
N PHE A 13 -4.48 -11.14 -10.34
CA PHE A 13 -3.43 -10.69 -9.42
C PHE A 13 -2.25 -10.02 -10.14
N ILE A 14 -1.45 -9.28 -9.39
CA ILE A 14 -0.17 -8.73 -9.83
C ILE A 14 0.93 -9.48 -9.12
N GLN A 15 1.85 -10.06 -9.89
CA GLN A 15 3.01 -10.76 -9.38
C GLN A 15 4.24 -9.86 -9.42
N ILE A 16 5.02 -9.89 -8.34
CA ILE A 16 6.34 -9.26 -8.29
C ILE A 16 7.37 -10.24 -7.75
N SER A 17 8.48 -10.37 -8.46
CA SER A 17 9.58 -11.28 -8.13
C SER A 17 10.85 -10.50 -7.80
N PHE A 18 11.50 -10.87 -6.70
CA PHE A 18 12.75 -10.30 -6.22
C PHE A 18 13.86 -11.34 -6.26
N ASN A 19 14.94 -11.05 -6.98
CA ASN A 19 16.15 -11.90 -7.05
C ASN A 19 17.27 -11.39 -6.12
N ASP A 20 17.04 -10.28 -5.40
CA ASP A 20 18.01 -9.59 -4.55
C ASP A 20 17.72 -9.73 -3.05
N VAL A 21 16.57 -10.29 -2.67
CA VAL A 21 16.14 -10.40 -1.27
C VAL A 21 16.81 -11.56 -0.53
N LEU A 22 17.00 -12.70 -1.19
CA LEU A 22 17.62 -13.88 -0.60
C LEU A 22 18.60 -14.52 -1.59
N LYS A 23 19.83 -14.80 -1.12
CA LYS A 23 20.89 -15.36 -1.97
C LYS A 23 20.43 -16.70 -2.57
N LYS A 24 20.64 -16.88 -3.88
CA LYS A 24 20.23 -18.07 -4.66
C LYS A 24 18.73 -18.32 -4.73
N HIS A 25 17.87 -17.44 -4.22
CA HIS A 25 16.43 -17.62 -4.23
C HIS A 25 15.72 -16.45 -4.91
N THR A 26 14.57 -16.71 -5.50
CA THR A 26 13.62 -15.69 -5.93
C THR A 26 12.47 -15.67 -4.94
N VAL A 27 12.19 -14.50 -4.37
CA VAL A 27 11.00 -14.28 -3.55
C VAL A 27 9.91 -13.70 -4.46
N ILE A 28 8.78 -14.38 -4.54
CA ILE A 28 7.64 -14.02 -5.38
C ILE A 28 6.50 -13.61 -4.46
N CYS A 29 5.90 -12.45 -4.71
CA CYS A 29 4.74 -11.95 -4.00
C CYS A 29 3.60 -11.76 -5.00
N GLU A 30 2.43 -12.32 -4.69
CA GLU A 30 1.20 -12.13 -5.46
C GLU A 30 0.28 -11.17 -4.70
N PHE A 31 -0.20 -10.15 -5.40
CA PHE A 31 -1.07 -9.11 -4.85
C PHE A 31 -2.43 -9.12 -5.54
N VAL A 32 -3.49 -9.08 -4.75
CA VAL A 32 -4.88 -8.96 -5.23
C VAL A 32 -5.45 -7.61 -4.81
N SER A 33 -6.48 -7.16 -5.53
CA SER A 33 -7.20 -5.94 -5.18
C SER A 33 -8.00 -6.13 -3.89
N LEU A 34 -7.73 -5.29 -2.90
CA LEU A 34 -8.57 -5.17 -1.71
C LEU A 34 -9.71 -4.19 -1.97
N ASN A 35 -9.39 -3.10 -2.67
CA ASN A 35 -10.33 -2.12 -3.18
C ASN A 35 -9.64 -1.33 -4.30
N VAL A 36 -10.38 -0.39 -4.90
CA VAL A 36 -9.88 0.44 -6.01
C VAL A 36 -8.60 1.22 -5.70
N TYR A 37 -8.21 1.41 -4.44
CA TYR A 37 -7.01 2.16 -4.04
C TYR A 37 -5.96 1.32 -3.31
N GLN A 38 -6.24 0.07 -2.96
CA GLN A 38 -5.37 -0.77 -2.13
C GLN A 38 -5.21 -2.17 -2.69
N LEU A 39 -3.96 -2.65 -2.69
CA LEU A 39 -3.62 -4.05 -2.91
C LEU A 39 -3.32 -4.72 -1.56
N VAL A 40 -3.58 -6.02 -1.48
CA VAL A 40 -3.19 -6.87 -0.36
C VAL A 40 -2.36 -8.05 -0.86
N LEU A 41 -1.38 -8.44 -0.05
CA LEU A 41 -0.59 -9.63 -0.31
C LEU A 41 -1.48 -10.87 -0.17
N ASN A 42 -1.62 -11.63 -1.24
CA ASN A 42 -2.34 -12.91 -1.27
C ASN A 42 -1.43 -14.08 -0.90
N LYS A 43 -0.23 -14.11 -1.51
CA LYS A 43 0.69 -15.25 -1.40
C LYS A 43 2.14 -14.81 -1.50
N ILE A 44 3.00 -15.49 -0.74
CA ILE A 44 4.46 -15.42 -0.89
C ILE A 44 4.97 -16.81 -1.23
N THR A 45 5.80 -16.88 -2.26
CA THR A 45 6.49 -18.10 -2.67
C THR A 45 7.99 -17.83 -2.72
N VAL A 46 8.80 -18.77 -2.26
CA VAL A 46 10.27 -18.70 -2.38
C VAL A 46 10.74 -19.87 -3.22
N ILE A 47 11.38 -19.58 -4.35
CA ILE A 47 11.88 -20.60 -5.28
C ILE A 47 13.40 -20.52 -5.40
N ASN A 48 14.06 -21.66 -5.57
CA ASN A 48 15.50 -21.67 -5.87
C ASN A 48 15.74 -21.23 -7.31
N THR A 49 16.69 -20.32 -7.50
CA THR A 49 17.08 -19.78 -8.82
C THR A 49 17.93 -20.71 -9.66
N LYS A 50 18.56 -21.73 -9.07
CA LYS A 50 19.57 -22.57 -9.74
C LYS A 50 19.17 -24.03 -9.95
N ASN A 51 17.91 -24.43 -9.69
CA ASN A 51 17.48 -25.83 -9.73
C ASN A 51 18.36 -26.78 -8.87
N THR A 52 19.04 -26.25 -7.86
CA THR A 52 19.82 -27.04 -6.90
C THR A 52 18.98 -27.42 -5.68
N HIS A 53 19.41 -28.37 -4.86
CA HIS A 53 18.83 -28.60 -3.53
C HIS A 53 19.26 -27.49 -2.54
N ALA A 54 18.95 -26.22 -2.84
CA ALA A 54 19.10 -25.15 -1.86
C ALA A 54 17.92 -25.23 -0.89
N ASN A 55 18.11 -25.96 0.20
CA ASN A 55 17.17 -25.92 1.31
C ASN A 55 17.17 -24.52 1.91
N ILE A 56 15.97 -24.00 2.19
CA ILE A 56 15.81 -22.74 2.91
C ILE A 56 15.65 -23.03 4.40
N SER A 57 16.53 -22.47 5.21
CA SER A 57 16.43 -22.61 6.67
C SER A 57 15.35 -21.67 7.23
N SER A 58 14.80 -22.02 8.39
CA SER A 58 13.88 -21.14 9.14
C SER A 58 14.53 -19.79 9.49
N THR A 59 15.84 -19.78 9.74
CA THR A 59 16.64 -18.56 9.97
C THR A 59 16.72 -17.68 8.73
N GLU A 60 16.87 -18.25 7.54
CA GLU A 60 16.86 -17.50 6.28
C GLU A 60 15.48 -16.94 5.96
N LEU A 61 14.42 -17.70 6.23
CA LEU A 61 13.04 -17.19 6.11
C LEU A 61 12.80 -15.98 7.01
N ARG A 62 13.30 -15.99 8.26
CA ARG A 62 13.17 -14.85 9.19
C ARG A 62 13.92 -13.61 8.73
N LYS A 63 14.94 -13.74 7.88
CA LYS A 63 15.65 -12.59 7.28
C LYS A 63 14.77 -11.85 6.26
N ILE A 64 13.72 -12.49 5.73
CA ILE A 64 12.76 -11.84 4.85
C ILE A 64 11.85 -10.95 5.69
N ASN A 65 12.13 -9.65 5.72
CA ASN A 65 11.24 -8.67 6.34
C ASN A 65 9.99 -8.49 5.45
N ILE A 66 8.96 -9.32 5.69
CA ILE A 66 7.71 -9.36 4.92
C ILE A 66 7.03 -7.99 4.90
N HIS A 67 7.01 -7.28 6.02
CA HIS A 67 6.38 -5.96 6.10
C HIS A 67 7.04 -4.93 5.18
N THR A 68 8.38 -4.86 5.20
CA THR A 68 9.14 -4.00 4.29
C THR A 68 9.00 -4.46 2.84
N LEU A 69 8.95 -5.77 2.59
CA LEU A 69 8.77 -6.35 1.26
C LEU A 69 7.41 -5.99 0.66
N ILE A 70 6.34 -6.03 1.45
CA ILE A 70 4.99 -5.60 1.03
C ILE A 70 5.01 -4.12 0.61
N LYS A 71 5.58 -3.24 1.44
CA LYS A 71 5.70 -1.81 1.14
C LYS A 71 6.49 -1.55 -0.13
N ARG A 72 7.65 -2.23 -0.28
CA ARG A 72 8.49 -2.12 -1.47
C ARG A 72 7.74 -2.60 -2.72
N SER A 73 7.00 -3.69 -2.60
CA SER A 73 6.21 -4.28 -3.69
C SER A 73 5.14 -3.33 -4.18
N ILE A 74 4.28 -2.83 -3.29
CA ILE A 74 3.19 -1.91 -3.64
C ILE A 74 3.75 -0.65 -4.31
N LYS A 75 4.84 -0.08 -3.80
CA LYS A 75 5.48 1.10 -4.42
C LYS A 75 5.96 0.82 -5.85
N LEU A 76 6.60 -0.32 -6.08
CA LEU A 76 7.08 -0.70 -7.40
C LEU A 76 5.95 -1.00 -8.38
N ILE A 77 4.89 -1.67 -7.91
CA ILE A 77 3.67 -1.90 -8.68
C ILE A 77 3.03 -0.56 -9.07
N ASN A 78 2.86 0.36 -8.12
CA ASN A 78 2.27 1.68 -8.39
C ASN A 78 3.11 2.48 -9.40
N ALA A 79 4.44 2.45 -9.27
CA ALA A 79 5.33 3.08 -10.24
C ALA A 79 5.20 2.45 -11.63
N TYR A 80 5.14 1.12 -11.72
CA TYR A 80 4.95 0.39 -12.98
C TYR A 80 3.61 0.75 -13.65
N ILE A 81 2.52 0.79 -12.89
CA ILE A 81 1.19 1.21 -13.38
C ILE A 81 1.20 2.66 -13.83
N GLY A 82 1.92 3.54 -13.12
CA GLY A 82 2.06 4.95 -13.51
C GLY A 82 2.74 5.14 -14.88
N LEU A 83 3.57 4.19 -15.32
CA LEU A 83 4.24 4.23 -16.62
C LEU A 83 3.33 3.77 -17.78
N ASP A 84 2.49 2.76 -17.55
CA ASP A 84 1.60 2.21 -18.59
C ASP A 84 0.25 1.77 -18.01
N LYS A 85 -0.55 2.75 -17.58
CA LYS A 85 -1.83 2.50 -16.92
C LYS A 85 -2.80 1.74 -17.83
N LYS A 86 -2.90 2.13 -19.11
CA LYS A 86 -3.89 1.56 -20.05
C LYS A 86 -3.64 0.07 -20.29
N SER A 87 -2.40 -0.31 -20.57
CA SER A 87 -2.04 -1.71 -20.81
C SER A 87 -2.30 -2.58 -19.58
N VAL A 88 -2.00 -2.07 -18.38
CA VAL A 88 -2.28 -2.80 -17.14
C VAL A 88 -3.78 -2.99 -16.94
N GLN A 89 -4.59 -1.93 -17.08
CA GLN A 89 -6.05 -2.03 -16.90
C GLN A 89 -6.71 -3.00 -17.87
N ASN A 90 -6.19 -3.11 -19.10
CA ASN A 90 -6.71 -4.05 -20.10
C ASN A 90 -6.38 -5.52 -19.77
N LYS A 91 -5.40 -5.77 -18.87
CA LYS A 91 -4.96 -7.12 -18.51
C LYS A 91 -5.55 -7.64 -17.22
N ILE A 92 -6.07 -6.77 -16.35
CA ILE A 92 -6.60 -7.13 -15.04
C ILE A 92 -8.14 -7.16 -15.06
N ASN A 93 -8.72 -8.09 -14.32
CA ASN A 93 -10.17 -8.24 -14.14
C ASN A 93 -10.71 -7.43 -12.95
N PHE A 94 -9.90 -6.57 -12.35
CA PHE A 94 -10.27 -5.75 -11.21
C PHE A 94 -9.88 -4.29 -11.42
N THR A 95 -10.60 -3.36 -10.79
CA THR A 95 -10.22 -1.94 -10.83
C THR A 95 -9.14 -1.65 -9.78
N TYR A 96 -8.03 -1.07 -10.21
CA TYR A 96 -7.00 -0.54 -9.32
C TYR A 96 -6.45 0.81 -9.82
N GLN A 97 -6.62 1.85 -9.03
CA GLN A 97 -6.33 3.25 -9.36
C GLN A 97 -5.42 3.87 -8.31
N PRO A 98 -4.11 3.56 -8.31
CA PRO A 98 -3.17 4.11 -7.34
C PRO A 98 -2.87 5.61 -7.56
N ASP A 99 -3.47 6.23 -8.58
CA ASP A 99 -3.14 7.55 -9.10
C ASP A 99 -3.91 8.71 -8.45
N LEU A 100 -4.65 8.46 -7.37
CA LEU A 100 -5.27 9.55 -6.63
C LEU A 100 -4.18 10.51 -6.15
N ASN A 101 -4.36 11.80 -6.47
CA ASN A 101 -3.35 12.82 -6.26
C ASN A 101 -3.13 13.06 -4.76
N TYR A 102 -2.17 12.32 -4.20
CA TYR A 102 -1.80 12.38 -2.79
C TYR A 102 -1.41 13.80 -2.36
N ARG A 103 -0.72 14.56 -3.22
CA ARG A 103 -0.30 15.94 -2.90
C ARG A 103 -1.51 16.86 -2.78
N LYS A 104 -2.44 16.77 -3.73
CA LYS A 104 -3.71 17.52 -3.68
C LYS A 104 -4.49 17.19 -2.41
N LEU A 105 -4.69 15.91 -2.12
CA LEU A 105 -5.39 15.49 -0.90
C LEU A 105 -4.68 15.93 0.37
N LEU A 106 -3.34 15.90 0.40
CA LEU A 106 -2.57 16.35 1.54
C LEU A 106 -2.77 17.84 1.81
N THR A 107 -2.77 18.66 0.75
CA THR A 107 -3.09 20.09 0.85
C THR A 107 -4.52 20.29 1.34
N GLU A 108 -5.50 19.54 0.84
CA GLU A 108 -6.90 19.65 1.26
C GLU A 108 -7.14 19.28 2.72
N VAL A 109 -6.34 18.39 3.30
CA VAL A 109 -6.43 18.03 4.74
C VAL A 109 -5.46 18.82 5.61
N HIS A 110 -4.74 19.79 5.06
CA HIS A 110 -3.83 20.64 5.82
C HIS A 110 -4.62 21.63 6.70
N LYS A 111 -4.10 21.94 7.89
CA LYS A 111 -4.80 22.80 8.87
C LYS A 111 -5.12 24.23 8.41
N ASN A 112 -4.41 24.72 7.40
CA ASN A 112 -4.56 26.07 6.86
C ASN A 112 -5.52 26.13 5.67
N THR A 113 -6.06 24.99 5.23
CA THR A 113 -6.96 24.93 4.08
C THR A 113 -8.40 25.20 4.52
N ASN A 114 -9.19 25.82 3.63
CA ASN A 114 -10.61 26.09 3.87
C ASN A 114 -11.34 24.82 4.30
N LYS A 115 -12.24 24.97 5.26
CA LYS A 115 -12.94 23.84 5.89
C LYS A 115 -13.83 23.15 4.88
N THR A 116 -13.46 21.93 4.47
CA THR A 116 -14.40 20.97 3.89
C THR A 116 -15.31 20.44 4.99
N ASP A 117 -16.48 19.92 4.62
CA ASP A 117 -17.32 19.20 5.58
C ASP A 117 -16.55 18.06 6.25
N ARG A 118 -16.95 17.70 7.47
CA ARG A 118 -16.21 16.72 8.28
C ARG A 118 -16.15 15.35 7.62
N ASN A 119 -17.16 14.96 6.84
CA ASN A 119 -17.20 13.66 6.20
C ASN A 119 -16.17 13.57 5.07
N THR A 120 -16.15 14.58 4.21
CA THR A 120 -15.14 14.72 3.16
C THR A 120 -13.74 14.81 3.75
N PHE A 121 -13.55 15.58 4.81
CA PHE A 121 -12.27 15.66 5.50
C PHE A 121 -11.79 14.28 5.97
N LEU A 122 -12.66 13.51 6.66
CA LEU A 122 -12.31 12.19 7.17
C LEU A 122 -12.00 11.20 6.06
N ALA A 123 -12.72 11.25 4.93
CA ALA A 123 -12.45 10.39 3.78
C ALA A 123 -11.07 10.70 3.17
N LYS A 124 -10.77 11.97 2.89
CA LYS A 124 -9.48 12.43 2.36
C LYS A 124 -8.33 12.12 3.31
N PHE A 125 -8.53 12.39 4.60
CA PHE A 125 -7.54 12.09 5.64
C PHE A 125 -7.27 10.59 5.73
N SER A 126 -8.30 9.74 5.65
CA SER A 126 -8.14 8.28 5.68
C SER A 126 -7.26 7.79 4.54
N TYR A 127 -7.41 8.33 3.33
CA TYR A 127 -6.50 8.03 2.21
C TYR A 127 -5.06 8.47 2.51
N VAL A 128 -4.86 9.71 2.96
CA VAL A 128 -3.53 10.25 3.31
C VAL A 128 -2.86 9.42 4.41
N TYR A 129 -3.63 8.96 5.39
CA TYR A 129 -3.17 8.07 6.46
C TYR A 129 -2.65 6.73 5.90
N ILE A 130 -3.45 6.04 5.07
CA ILE A 130 -3.05 4.77 4.43
C ILE A 130 -1.78 4.95 3.59
N GLN A 131 -1.72 5.98 2.75
CA GLN A 131 -0.53 6.26 1.94
C GLN A 131 0.70 6.55 2.81
N THR A 132 0.52 7.20 3.96
CA THR A 132 1.62 7.43 4.90
C THR A 132 2.04 6.13 5.59
N CYS A 133 1.12 5.20 5.89
CA CYS A 133 1.46 3.87 6.42
C CYS A 133 2.31 3.03 5.45
N LEU A 134 2.20 3.25 4.14
CA LEU A 134 3.04 2.64 3.11
C LEU A 134 4.46 3.26 3.01
N SER A 135 4.74 4.35 3.73
CA SER A 135 6.08 4.91 3.84
C SER A 135 7.00 4.01 4.70
N TYR A 136 8.32 4.24 4.61
CA TYR A 136 9.30 3.54 5.45
C TYR A 136 9.44 4.16 6.85
N GLU A 137 8.65 5.19 7.15
CA GLU A 137 8.66 5.90 8.43
C GLU A 137 8.05 5.03 9.54
N THR A 138 8.64 5.11 10.73
CA THR A 138 8.19 4.34 11.90
C THR A 138 7.11 5.07 12.70
N ASN A 139 7.18 6.40 12.80
CA ASN A 139 6.24 7.21 13.58
C ASN A 139 5.22 7.93 12.70
N ILE A 140 4.22 7.16 12.22
CA ILE A 140 3.17 7.66 11.31
C ILE A 140 2.45 8.90 11.85
N THR A 141 2.16 8.93 13.16
CA THR A 141 1.51 10.08 13.81
C THR A 141 2.36 11.35 13.68
N THR A 142 3.67 11.24 13.91
CA THR A 142 4.59 12.37 13.81
C THR A 142 4.74 12.84 12.37
N VAL A 143 4.81 11.91 11.42
CA VAL A 143 4.89 12.23 9.99
C VAL A 143 3.64 12.98 9.54
N LEU A 144 2.45 12.50 9.91
CA LEU A 144 1.20 13.17 9.57
C LEU A 144 1.09 14.55 10.21
N ALA A 145 1.41 14.67 11.50
CA ALA A 145 1.43 15.96 12.19
C ALA A 145 2.30 17.00 11.46
N LYS A 146 3.51 16.59 11.03
CA LYS A 146 4.41 17.45 10.25
C LYS A 146 3.81 17.81 8.89
N LYS A 147 3.22 16.85 8.17
CA LYS A 147 2.70 17.04 6.81
C LYS A 147 1.39 17.83 6.75
N THR A 148 0.55 17.77 7.78
CA THR A 148 -0.75 18.46 7.83
C THR A 148 -0.74 19.71 8.71
N GLY A 149 0.36 19.95 9.44
CA GLY A 149 0.53 21.07 10.38
C GLY A 149 -0.24 20.95 11.70
N TYR A 150 -0.93 19.83 11.94
CA TYR A 150 -1.69 19.57 13.16
C TYR A 150 -0.81 19.05 14.30
N SER A 151 -1.29 19.14 15.54
CA SER A 151 -0.62 18.51 16.68
C SER A 151 -0.72 16.99 16.61
N LYS A 152 0.25 16.28 17.20
CA LYS A 152 0.23 14.81 17.29
C LYS A 152 -1.03 14.27 17.99
N SER A 153 -1.50 14.99 19.02
CA SER A 153 -2.72 14.63 19.75
C SER A 153 -3.95 14.69 18.85
N TYR A 154 -4.07 15.78 18.07
CA TYR A 154 -5.15 15.93 17.11
C TYR A 154 -5.13 14.84 16.03
N ILE A 155 -3.95 14.51 15.49
CA ILE A 155 -3.79 13.41 14.53
C ILE A 155 -4.27 12.08 15.10
N LYS A 156 -3.88 11.74 16.34
CA LYS A 156 -4.36 10.50 16.99
C LYS A 156 -5.88 10.48 17.11
N ASN A 157 -6.49 11.62 17.47
CA ASN A 157 -7.94 11.75 17.59
C ASN A 157 -8.64 11.61 16.24
N ILE A 158 -8.12 12.22 15.16
CA ILE A 158 -8.69 12.04 13.82
C ILE A 158 -8.58 10.58 13.37
N ILE A 159 -7.45 9.92 13.58
CA ILE A 159 -7.28 8.49 13.23
C ILE A 159 -8.33 7.67 13.97
N LYS A 160 -8.48 7.87 15.29
CA LYS A 160 -9.48 7.18 16.10
C LYS A 160 -10.90 7.43 15.56
N GLU A 161 -11.23 8.68 15.26
CA GLU A 161 -12.52 9.07 14.70
C GLU A 161 -12.78 8.43 13.34
N ALA A 162 -11.77 8.34 12.46
CA ALA A 162 -11.89 7.71 11.15
C ALA A 162 -12.23 6.21 11.26
N PHE A 163 -11.65 5.50 12.23
CA PHE A 163 -12.04 4.12 12.53
C PHE A 163 -13.44 4.03 13.15
N GLN A 164 -13.74 4.85 14.15
CA GLN A 164 -15.04 4.83 14.84
C GLN A 164 -16.21 5.17 13.91
N LYS A 165 -16.03 6.12 12.99
CA LYS A 165 -17.06 6.55 12.03
C LYS A 165 -17.07 5.73 10.72
N GLY A 166 -16.28 4.64 10.67
CA GLY A 166 -16.27 3.68 9.57
C GLY A 166 -15.67 4.20 8.26
N TYR A 167 -14.76 5.19 8.31
CA TYR A 167 -13.96 5.60 7.15
C TYR A 167 -12.76 4.67 6.94
N LEU A 168 -12.22 4.15 8.04
CA LEU A 168 -11.20 3.10 8.07
C LEU A 168 -11.79 1.86 8.72
N LYS A 169 -11.43 0.69 8.19
CA LYS A 169 -11.69 -0.62 8.79
C LYS A 169 -10.38 -1.22 9.30
N SER A 170 -10.48 -2.01 10.37
CA SER A 170 -9.34 -2.71 10.96
C SER A 170 -8.59 -3.53 9.92
N SER A 171 -7.28 -3.68 10.10
CA SER A 171 -6.45 -4.49 9.22
C SER A 171 -6.69 -5.97 9.46
N SER A 172 -6.70 -6.75 8.37
CA SER A 172 -6.39 -8.18 8.42
C SER A 172 -4.86 -8.37 8.33
N LYS A 173 -4.39 -9.62 8.50
CA LYS A 173 -2.95 -9.96 8.52
C LYS A 173 -2.22 -9.34 7.30
N GLY A 174 -1.18 -8.56 7.57
CA GLY A 174 -0.29 -8.01 6.54
C GLY A 174 -0.64 -6.63 5.97
N ILE A 175 -1.72 -5.98 6.42
CA ILE A 175 -2.10 -4.62 5.97
C ILE A 175 -1.75 -3.58 7.05
N SER A 176 -0.77 -2.72 6.78
CA SER A 176 -0.40 -1.63 7.69
C SER A 176 -1.40 -0.47 7.60
N GLY A 177 -2.01 -0.09 8.72
CA GLY A 177 -2.92 1.05 8.79
C GLY A 177 -4.39 0.74 8.46
N GLY A 178 -4.77 -0.52 8.25
CA GLY A 178 -6.16 -0.88 7.92
C GLY A 178 -6.52 -0.63 6.45
N HIS A 179 -7.82 -0.56 6.16
CA HIS A 179 -8.30 -0.38 4.80
C HIS A 179 -9.44 0.63 4.70
N LEU A 180 -9.50 1.31 3.55
CA LEU A 180 -10.54 2.26 3.21
C LEU A 180 -11.86 1.51 3.07
N SER A 181 -12.90 2.01 3.73
CA SER A 181 -14.24 1.48 3.58
C SER A 181 -14.89 1.95 2.27
N ASN A 182 -15.97 1.28 1.86
CA ASN A 182 -16.79 1.74 0.73
C ASN A 182 -17.30 3.18 0.92
N LYS A 183 -17.58 3.59 2.17
CA LYS A 183 -17.95 4.97 2.51
C LYS A 183 -16.86 5.96 2.10
N THR A 184 -15.61 5.67 2.45
CA THR A 184 -14.47 6.49 2.04
C THR A 184 -14.26 6.47 0.54
N ILE A 185 -14.32 5.29 -0.08
CA ILE A 185 -14.12 5.13 -1.53
C ILE A 185 -15.15 5.94 -2.31
N ASN A 186 -16.43 5.87 -1.93
CA ASN A 186 -17.50 6.61 -2.61
C ASN A 186 -17.32 8.12 -2.48
N CYS A 187 -16.83 8.60 -1.33
CA CYS A 187 -16.53 10.01 -1.12
C CYS A 187 -15.32 10.50 -1.94
N LEU A 188 -14.33 9.63 -2.21
CA LEU A 188 -13.12 9.97 -2.97
C LEU A 188 -13.31 9.89 -4.50
N LYS A 189 -14.37 9.23 -4.96
CA LYS A 189 -14.74 9.15 -6.38
C LYS A 189 -15.47 10.40 -6.89
N GLN A 190 -16.02 11.21 -5.97
CA GLN A 190 -16.70 12.48 -6.24
C GLN A 190 -15.69 13.58 -6.50
#